data_AF-A0A4Q5QN74-F1
#
_entry.id   AF-A0A4Q5QN74-F1
#
_cell.length_a   1.000
_cell.length_b   1.000
_cell.length_c   1.000
_cell.angle_alpha   90.00
_cell.angle_beta   90.00
_cell.angle_gamma   90.00
#
_symmetry.space_group_name_H-M   'P 1'
#
loop_
_entity.id
_entity.type
_entity.pdbx_description
1 polymer ?
#
loop_
_entity_poly.entity_id
_entity_poly.type
_entity_poly.pdbx_seq_one_letter_code
_entity_poly.pdbx_strand_id
1 'polypeptide(L)'
;MHLYKTKKGNYLVHNNNGYRIEQEWDAIINQDNLYKYLSGITNKIDPISSERLKDVIVNHLQAPVGSQELWASGVTYLRSRDARMEESKASGASDCYQQVYEAARPELFFKSLPHRIAAHKETVNI
;
A
#
# COMPACT_ATOMS: atom_id res chain seq x y z
N MET A 1 -7.00 4.58 -12.09
CA MET A 1 -7.44 5.50 -11.02
C MET A 1 -6.42 5.42 -9.89
N HIS A 2 -5.97 6.54 -9.34
CA HIS A 2 -4.92 6.57 -8.29
C HIS A 2 -5.38 7.46 -7.13
N LEU A 3 -5.37 6.92 -5.92
CA LEU A 3 -5.75 7.64 -4.70
C LEU A 3 -4.50 7.93 -3.85
N TYR A 4 -4.35 9.18 -3.43
CA TYR A 4 -3.21 9.69 -2.71
C TYR A 4 -3.65 10.25 -1.37
N LYS A 5 -2.99 9.79 -0.30
CA LYS A 5 -3.07 10.39 1.03
C LYS A 5 -1.98 11.45 1.15
N THR A 6 -2.32 12.66 1.59
CA THR A 6 -1.34 13.73 1.79
C THR A 6 -1.62 14.49 3.09
N LYS A 7 -0.61 15.20 3.60
CA LYS A 7 -0.76 16.12 4.74
C LYS A 7 -1.74 17.28 4.48
N LYS A 8 -2.15 17.51 3.22
CA LYS A 8 -3.07 18.59 2.81
C LYS A 8 -4.47 18.07 2.39
N GLY A 9 -4.73 16.78 2.61
CA GLY A 9 -5.99 16.12 2.28
C GLY A 9 -5.81 14.95 1.31
N ASN A 10 -6.92 14.37 0.89
CA ASN A 10 -6.95 13.19 0.03
C ASN A 10 -7.21 13.61 -1.42
N TYR A 11 -6.47 13.01 -2.35
CA TYR A 11 -6.52 13.38 -3.76
C TYR A 11 -6.69 12.15 -4.65
N LEU A 12 -7.52 12.26 -5.68
CA LEU A 12 -7.79 11.20 -6.64
C LEU A 12 -7.40 11.66 -8.04
N VAL A 13 -6.69 10.81 -8.77
CA VAL A 13 -6.40 10.98 -10.19
C VAL A 13 -7.22 9.99 -11.00
N HIS A 14 -8.07 10.51 -11.87
CA HIS A 14 -8.92 9.71 -12.75
C HIS A 14 -9.12 10.42 -14.09
N ASN A 15 -8.97 9.71 -15.20
CA ASN A 15 -9.14 10.23 -16.57
C ASN A 15 -8.38 11.55 -16.82
N ASN A 16 -7.09 11.60 -16.43
CA ASN A 16 -6.21 12.76 -16.50
C ASN A 16 -6.62 13.98 -15.67
N ASN A 17 -7.67 13.88 -14.87
CA ASN A 17 -8.10 14.93 -13.94
C ASN A 17 -7.73 14.59 -12.50
N GLY A 18 -7.43 15.63 -11.72
CA GLY A 18 -7.22 15.55 -10.28
C GLY A 18 -8.44 16.02 -9.50
N TYR A 19 -8.77 15.36 -8.41
CA TYR A 19 -9.91 15.70 -7.57
C TYR A 19 -9.50 15.72 -6.10
N ARG A 20 -10.00 16.68 -5.32
CA ARG A 20 -9.86 16.69 -3.86
C ARG A 20 -11.05 16.00 -3.23
N ILE A 21 -10.79 15.04 -2.33
CA ILE A 21 -11.83 14.33 -1.59
C ILE A 21 -11.80 14.81 -0.14
N GLU A 22 -12.90 15.44 0.30
CA GLU A 22 -13.06 15.96 1.66
C GLU A 22 -13.69 14.91 2.59
N GLN A 23 -12.98 13.81 2.80
CA GLN A 23 -13.37 12.73 3.72
C GLN A 23 -12.14 12.14 4.40
N GLU A 24 -12.35 11.55 5.58
CA GLU A 24 -11.31 10.84 6.31
C GLU A 24 -10.79 9.62 5.52
N TRP A 25 -9.49 9.36 5.61
CA TRP A 25 -8.83 8.34 4.79
C TRP A 25 -9.46 6.96 4.95
N ASP A 26 -9.69 6.53 6.20
CA ASP A 26 -10.26 5.21 6.50
C ASP A 26 -11.70 5.08 6.02
N ALA A 27 -12.47 6.17 6.02
CA ALA A 27 -13.82 6.15 5.46
C ALA A 27 -13.79 5.95 3.93
N ILE A 28 -12.78 6.52 3.25
CA ILE A 28 -12.65 6.39 1.79
C ILE A 28 -12.26 4.95 1.41
N ILE A 29 -11.24 4.38 2.04
CA ILE A 29 -10.66 3.10 1.57
C ILE A 29 -11.46 1.85 2.00
N ASN A 30 -12.26 1.95 3.07
CA ASN A 30 -13.08 0.85 3.56
C ASN A 30 -14.47 0.86 2.91
N GLN A 31 -14.50 0.71 1.59
CA GLN A 31 -15.74 0.67 0.80
C GLN A 31 -15.79 -0.65 0.02
N ASP A 32 -16.91 -1.38 0.11
CA ASP A 32 -17.10 -2.70 -0.56
C ASP A 32 -16.84 -2.64 -2.06
N ASN A 33 -17.19 -1.53 -2.71
CA ASN A 33 -16.88 -1.27 -4.10
C ASN A 33 -16.20 0.09 -4.25
N LEU A 34 -14.96 0.16 -3.75
CA LEU A 34 -14.15 1.38 -3.74
C LEU A 34 -14.08 2.07 -5.11
N TYR A 35 -13.93 1.31 -6.19
CA TYR A 35 -13.88 1.88 -7.55
C TYR A 35 -15.18 2.60 -7.93
N LYS A 36 -16.34 1.95 -7.75
CA LYS A 36 -17.65 2.56 -8.04
C LYS A 36 -17.90 3.77 -7.15
N TYR A 37 -17.54 3.67 -5.87
CA TYR A 37 -17.67 4.74 -4.89
C TYR A 37 -16.87 5.99 -5.32
N LEU A 38 -15.58 5.84 -5.61
CA LEU A 38 -14.72 6.94 -6.06
C LEU A 38 -15.17 7.51 -7.40
N SER A 39 -15.59 6.66 -8.35
CA SER A 39 -16.14 7.12 -9.64
C SER A 39 -17.41 7.96 -9.46
N GLY A 40 -18.26 7.59 -8.49
CA GLY A 40 -19.45 8.35 -8.13
C GLY A 40 -19.14 9.71 -7.51
N ILE A 41 -18.01 9.83 -6.79
CA ILE A 41 -17.52 11.12 -6.28
C ILE A 41 -17.05 12.00 -7.44
N THR A 42 -16.22 11.50 -8.36
CA THR A 42 -15.67 12.31 -9.47
C THR A 42 -16.72 12.91 -10.39
N ASN A 43 -17.93 12.35 -10.42
CA ASN A 43 -19.05 12.89 -11.20
C ASN A 43 -19.78 14.05 -10.52
N LYS A 44 -19.48 14.31 -9.24
CA LYS A 44 -20.17 15.31 -8.39
C LYS A 44 -19.30 16.50 -8.01
N ILE A 45 -17.98 16.39 -8.22
CA ILE A 45 -17.02 17.41 -7.81
C ILE A 45 -16.18 17.86 -9.00
N ASP A 46 -15.84 19.14 -9.02
CA ASP A 46 -15.02 19.70 -10.07
C ASP A 46 -13.54 19.29 -9.91
N PRO A 47 -12.81 19.15 -11.02
CA PRO A 47 -11.38 18.88 -10.97
C PRO A 47 -10.60 20.09 -10.42
N ILE A 48 -9.49 19.79 -9.75
CA ILE A 48 -8.52 20.79 -9.31
C ILE A 48 -7.44 21.01 -10.36
N SER A 49 -6.73 22.13 -10.28
CA SER A 49 -5.64 22.43 -11.21
C SER A 49 -4.50 21.40 -11.11
N SER A 50 -3.86 21.13 -12.26
CA SER A 50 -2.71 20.24 -12.38
C SER A 50 -1.53 20.67 -11.51
N GLU A 51 -1.33 21.98 -11.35
CA GLU A 51 -0.23 22.56 -10.58
C GLU A 51 -0.43 22.25 -9.09
N ARG A 52 -1.66 22.45 -8.60
CA ARG A 52 -2.00 22.15 -7.21
C ARG A 52 -1.89 20.66 -6.92
N LEU A 53 -2.37 19.81 -7.83
CA LEU A 53 -2.29 18.36 -7.70
C LEU A 53 -0.83 17.88 -7.66
N LYS A 54 0.02 18.44 -8.53
CA LYS A 54 1.45 18.12 -8.57
C LYS A 54 2.15 18.53 -7.27
N ASP A 55 1.89 19.74 -6.77
CA ASP A 55 2.47 20.22 -5.51
C ASP A 55 2.14 19.29 -4.34
N VAL A 56 0.87 18.97 -4.12
CA VAL A 56 0.46 18.14 -2.97
C VAL A 56 0.99 16.71 -3.06
N ILE A 57 1.03 16.11 -4.25
CA ILE A 57 1.57 14.75 -4.44
C ILE A 57 3.09 14.72 -4.29
N VAL A 58 3.81 15.76 -4.71
CA VAL A 58 5.29 15.77 -4.64
C VAL A 58 5.78 16.13 -3.24
N ASN A 59 5.15 17.11 -2.59
CA ASN A 59 5.68 17.73 -1.37
C ASN A 59 5.00 17.26 -0.08
N HIS A 60 3.82 16.66 -0.17
CA HIS A 60 2.99 16.37 1.01
C HIS A 60 2.49 14.92 1.09
N LEU A 61 3.01 14.03 0.26
CA LEU A 61 2.63 12.63 0.21
C LEU A 61 2.82 11.92 1.55
N GLN A 62 1.88 11.05 1.89
CA GLN A 62 1.96 10.14 3.02
C GLN A 62 1.84 8.70 2.53
N ALA A 63 2.24 7.73 3.36
CA ALA A 63 1.97 6.33 3.09
C ALA A 63 0.44 6.14 2.94
N PRO A 64 -0.04 5.37 1.95
CA PRO A 64 -1.47 5.18 1.68
C PRO A 64 -2.12 4.19 2.67
N VAL A 65 -1.76 4.29 3.95
CA VAL A 65 -2.26 3.46 5.06
C VAL A 65 -2.85 4.40 6.12
N GLY A 66 -4.02 4.05 6.63
CA GLY A 66 -4.69 4.77 7.72
C GLY A 66 -4.44 4.09 9.05
N SER A 67 -5.49 3.54 9.66
CA SER A 67 -5.39 2.81 10.93
C SER A 67 -5.08 1.31 10.80
N GLN A 68 -4.96 0.80 9.56
CA GLN A 68 -4.81 -0.64 9.32
C GLN A 68 -3.47 -1.21 9.78
N GLU A 69 -3.49 -2.44 10.30
CA GLU A 69 -2.29 -3.24 10.43
C GLU A 69 -1.72 -3.62 9.05
N LEU A 70 -0.40 -3.67 8.94
CA LEU A 70 0.27 -4.22 7.77
C LEU A 70 0.61 -5.68 8.02
N TRP A 71 0.08 -6.56 7.19
CA TRP A 71 0.41 -7.98 7.13
C TRP A 71 1.14 -8.29 5.81
N ALA A 72 1.99 -9.31 5.82
CA ALA A 72 2.74 -9.73 4.65
C ALA A 72 2.73 -11.26 4.48
N SER A 73 2.94 -11.71 3.25
CA SER A 73 3.15 -13.11 2.91
C SER A 73 4.56 -13.32 2.40
N GLY A 74 5.27 -14.28 2.98
CA GLY A 74 6.62 -14.64 2.57
C GLY A 74 6.65 -15.78 1.57
N VAL A 75 7.81 -15.95 0.93
CA VAL A 75 8.11 -17.07 0.01
C VAL A 75 7.08 -17.24 -1.12
N THR A 76 6.57 -16.14 -1.67
CA THR A 76 5.52 -16.17 -2.71
C THR A 76 6.06 -16.39 -4.13
N TYR A 77 7.38 -16.26 -4.34
CA TYR A 77 8.04 -16.42 -5.64
C TYR A 77 9.10 -17.53 -5.61
N LEU A 78 9.26 -18.24 -6.72
CA LEU A 78 10.26 -19.31 -6.88
C LEU A 78 11.68 -18.87 -6.51
N ARG A 79 12.11 -17.69 -6.97
CA ARG A 79 13.42 -17.13 -6.63
C ARG A 79 13.58 -16.82 -5.14
N SER A 80 12.51 -16.43 -4.46
CA SER A 80 12.53 -16.18 -3.02
C SER A 80 12.66 -17.48 -2.22
N ARG A 81 12.05 -18.57 -2.71
CA ARG A 81 12.22 -19.90 -2.12
C ARG A 81 13.67 -20.36 -2.23
N ASP A 82 14.23 -20.33 -3.44
CA ASP A 82 15.57 -20.87 -3.69
C ASP A 82 16.66 -20.13 -2.88
N ALA A 83 16.59 -18.79 -2.84
CA ALA A 83 17.50 -17.98 -2.02
C ALA A 83 17.38 -18.29 -0.53
N ARG A 84 16.15 -18.45 0.00
CA ARG A 84 15.93 -18.73 1.43
C ARG A 84 16.32 -20.14 1.84
N MET A 85 16.12 -21.12 0.96
CA MET A 85 16.64 -22.48 1.18
C MET A 85 18.16 -22.46 1.26
N GLU A 86 18.84 -21.75 0.36
CA GLU A 86 20.29 -21.64 0.33
C GLU A 86 20.87 -20.93 1.57
N GLU A 87 20.29 -19.79 1.96
CA GLU A 87 20.66 -19.06 3.19
C GLU A 87 20.46 -19.91 4.46
N SER A 88 19.49 -20.82 4.44
CA SER A 88 19.10 -21.63 5.61
C SER A 88 19.75 -23.02 5.66
N LYS A 89 20.60 -23.36 4.69
CA LYS A 89 21.37 -24.63 4.70
C LYS A 89 22.26 -24.72 5.94
N ALA A 90 22.86 -23.61 6.37
CA ALA A 90 23.78 -23.57 7.51
C ALA A 90 23.07 -23.69 8.87
N SER A 91 21.79 -23.34 8.96
CA SER A 91 21.01 -23.34 10.21
C SER A 91 20.11 -24.58 10.37
N GLY A 92 20.06 -25.46 9.37
CA GLY A 92 19.14 -26.60 9.34
C GLY A 92 17.67 -26.23 9.08
N ALA A 93 17.35 -24.94 8.89
CA ALA A 93 16.00 -24.44 8.66
C ALA A 93 15.58 -24.41 7.17
N SER A 94 16.41 -24.93 6.26
CA SER A 94 16.11 -25.08 4.83
C SER A 94 14.75 -25.78 4.59
N ASP A 95 14.45 -26.79 5.41
CA ASP A 95 13.24 -27.60 5.28
C ASP A 95 11.97 -26.78 5.59
N CYS A 96 12.03 -25.85 6.56
CA CYS A 96 10.89 -25.01 6.92
C CYS A 96 10.40 -24.13 5.76
N TYR A 97 11.31 -23.50 5.00
CA TYR A 97 10.92 -22.64 3.87
C TYR A 97 10.39 -23.44 2.68
N GLN A 98 10.93 -24.64 2.44
CA GLN A 98 10.41 -25.55 1.42
C GLN A 98 9.01 -26.04 1.79
N GLN A 99 8.82 -26.49 3.04
CA GLN A 99 7.52 -26.96 3.53
C GLN A 99 6.43 -25.90 3.44
N VAL A 100 6.75 -24.65 3.78
CA VAL A 100 5.82 -23.52 3.66
C VAL A 100 5.49 -23.22 2.20
N TYR A 101 6.47 -23.35 1.29
CA TYR A 101 6.25 -23.14 -0.13
C TYR A 101 5.34 -24.20 -0.77
N GLU A 102 5.51 -25.46 -0.38
CA GLU A 102 4.74 -26.59 -0.92
C GLU A 102 3.37 -26.76 -0.25
N ALA A 103 3.19 -26.21 0.95
CA ALA A 103 1.93 -26.29 1.68
C ALA A 103 0.81 -25.47 1.02
N ALA A 104 -0.42 -26.00 1.08
CA ALA A 104 -1.62 -25.26 0.66
C ALA A 104 -1.89 -24.01 1.54
N ARG A 105 -1.39 -24.00 2.77
CA ARG A 105 -1.49 -22.86 3.70
C ARG A 105 -0.27 -21.95 3.53
N PRO A 106 -0.44 -20.69 3.11
CA PRO A 106 0.68 -19.77 2.92
C PRO A 106 1.26 -19.28 4.25
N GLU A 107 2.46 -18.72 4.18
CA GLU A 107 2.99 -17.88 5.26
C GLU A 107 2.25 -16.56 5.30
N LEU A 108 1.80 -16.17 6.49
CA LEU A 108 1.30 -14.83 6.79
C LEU A 108 1.90 -14.38 8.12
N PHE A 109 2.44 -13.16 8.14
CA PHE A 109 3.02 -12.59 9.35
C PHE A 109 2.66 -11.11 9.49
N PHE A 110 2.50 -10.69 10.74
CA PHE A 110 2.33 -9.28 11.09
C PHE A 110 3.62 -8.53 10.76
N LYS A 111 3.53 -7.50 9.92
CA LYS A 111 4.69 -6.72 9.48
C LYS A 111 4.86 -5.45 10.30
N SER A 112 3.79 -4.68 10.51
CA SER A 112 3.92 -3.38 11.18
C SER A 112 2.60 -2.71 11.54
N LEU A 113 2.65 -1.78 12.50
CA LEU A 113 1.61 -0.78 12.75
C LEU A 113 1.78 0.43 11.81
N PRO A 114 0.72 1.22 11.52
CA PRO A 114 0.77 2.35 10.59
C PRO A 114 1.89 3.36 10.84
N HIS A 115 2.15 3.70 12.10
CA HIS A 115 3.12 4.74 12.49
C HIS A 115 4.59 4.35 12.23
N ARG A 116 4.84 3.11 11.80
CA ARG A 116 6.17 2.61 11.43
C ARG A 116 6.34 2.46 9.91
N ILE A 117 5.36 2.88 9.11
CA ILE A 117 5.40 2.80 7.65
C ILE A 117 5.95 4.11 7.10
N ALA A 118 7.06 4.04 6.37
CA ALA A 118 7.64 5.18 5.67
C ALA A 118 6.92 5.40 4.32
N ALA A 119 6.60 6.65 4.02
CA ALA A 119 6.07 7.05 2.72
C ALA A 119 7.16 7.06 1.63
N HIS A 120 6.75 7.30 0.38
CA HIS A 120 7.71 7.49 -0.72
C HIS A 120 8.69 8.63 -0.38
N LYS A 121 10.00 8.35 -0.52
CA LYS A 121 11.13 9.24 -0.19
C LYS A 121 11.35 9.52 1.31
N GLU A 122 10.57 8.91 2.20
CA GLU A 122 10.89 8.95 3.64
C GLU A 122 11.99 7.94 3.98
N THR A 123 12.74 8.23 5.05
CA THR A 123 13.85 7.39 5.49
C THR A 123 13.36 6.06 6.06
N VAL A 124 14.05 4.98 5.69
CA VAL A 124 13.94 3.67 6.34
C VAL A 124 15.12 3.47 7.29
N ASN A 125 14.88 2.86 8.44
CA ASN A 125 15.91 2.58 9.44
C ASN A 125 16.38 1.11 9.29
N ILE A 126 17.68 0.88 9.51
CA ILE A 126 18.33 -0.44 9.49
C ILE A 126 18.79 -0.76 10.91
#